data_AF-A0A0G1IYP1-F1
#
_entry.id   AF-A0A0G1IYP1-F1
#
_cell.length_a   1.000
_cell.length_b   1.000
_cell.length_c   1.000
_cell.angle_alpha   90.00
_cell.angle_beta   90.00
_cell.angle_gamma   90.00
#
_symmetry.space_group_name_H-M   'P 1'
#
loop_
_entity.id
_entity.type
_entity.pdbx_description
1 polymer ?
#
loop_
_entity_poly.entity_id
_entity_poly.type
_entity_poly.pdbx_seq_one_letter_code
_entity_poly.pdbx_strand_id
1 'polypeptide(L)'
;MIALLAALALIFLTPFAAKGRDSRREQDIKSIQSALSLYINQKGTYPVCTQEIAVDGSTDCLSSQLLSERTIRAMPLDPKYKGIGPCEEANSFLYCYSSSDGISYVIHYQLETNSVPSKNAGWQSVSP
;
A
#
# COMPACT_ATOMS: atom_id res chain seq x y z
N MET A 1 18.26 25.37 30.84
CA MET A 1 17.55 25.77 29.61
C MET A 1 17.89 24.78 28.49
N ILE A 2 17.08 23.72 28.34
CA ILE A 2 17.28 22.65 27.32
C ILE A 2 16.00 22.48 26.46
N ALA A 3 14.88 23.09 26.87
CA ALA A 3 13.58 22.89 26.23
C ALA A 3 13.48 23.49 24.81
N LEU A 4 14.32 24.47 24.44
CA LEU A 4 14.21 25.14 23.13
C LEU A 4 14.92 24.37 22.00
N LEU A 5 16.03 23.68 22.29
CA LEU A 5 16.74 22.89 21.26
C LEU A 5 15.91 21.67 20.81
N ALA A 6 15.21 21.03 21.75
CA ALA A 6 14.37 19.87 21.48
C ALA A 6 13.18 20.20 20.56
N ALA A 7 12.61 21.41 20.67
CA ALA A 7 11.48 21.84 19.84
C ALA A 7 11.87 22.08 18.37
N LEU A 8 13.07 22.63 18.11
CA LEU A 8 13.56 22.83 16.73
C LEU A 8 13.88 21.50 16.03
N ALA A 9 14.39 20.50 16.76
CA ALA A 9 14.66 19.17 16.20
C ALA A 9 13.38 18.48 15.69
N LEU A 10 12.25 18.66 16.38
CA LEU A 10 10.96 18.08 16.01
C LEU A 10 10.44 18.60 14.66
N ILE A 11 10.71 19.88 14.33
CA ILE A 11 10.22 20.51 13.09
C ILE A 11 10.93 19.94 11.86
N PHE A 12 12.22 19.62 11.97
CA PHE A 12 12.99 19.05 10.85
C PHE A 12 12.74 17.55 10.63
N LEU A 13 12.34 16.79 11.65
CA LEU A 13 12.14 15.33 11.57
C LEU A 13 10.86 14.92 10.83
N THR A 14 9.82 15.75 10.85
CA THR A 14 8.52 15.43 10.25
C THR A 14 8.56 15.14 8.74
N PRO A 15 9.27 15.92 7.89
CA PRO A 15 9.40 15.58 6.47
C PRO A 15 10.25 14.32 6.22
N PHE A 16 11.29 14.04 7.01
CA PHE A 16 12.11 12.84 6.81
C PHE A 16 11.36 11.56 7.13
N ALA A 17 10.54 11.55 8.20
CA ALA A 17 9.72 10.41 8.54
C ALA A 17 8.67 10.11 7.45
N ALA A 18 8.08 11.15 6.85
CA ALA A 18 7.14 11.00 5.75
C ALA A 18 7.81 10.41 4.50
N LYS A 19 9.00 10.90 4.12
CA LYS A 19 9.81 10.33 3.03
C LYS A 19 10.17 8.86 3.27
N GLY A 20 10.54 8.50 4.50
CA GLY A 20 10.84 7.13 4.88
C GLY A 20 9.63 6.20 4.74
N ARG A 21 8.43 6.66 5.13
CA ARG A 21 7.19 5.90 4.94
C ARG A 21 6.81 5.77 3.47
N ASP A 22 6.96 6.81 2.66
CA ASP A 22 6.74 6.76 1.21
C ASP A 22 7.67 5.73 0.55
N SER A 23 8.96 5.69 0.92
CA SER A 23 9.88 4.65 0.45
C SER A 23 9.45 3.24 0.87
N ARG A 24 8.90 3.07 2.07
CA ARG A 24 8.37 1.78 2.52
C ARG A 24 7.12 1.38 1.74
N ARG A 25 6.20 2.31 1.48
CA ARG A 25 5.01 2.08 0.63
C ARG A 25 5.41 1.56 -0.74
N GLU A 26 6.40 2.18 -1.39
CA GLU A 26 6.88 1.71 -2.68
C GLU A 26 7.44 0.27 -2.64
N GLN A 27 8.09 -0.12 -1.54
CA GLN A 27 8.58 -1.49 -1.36
C GLN A 27 7.43 -2.46 -1.09
N ASP A 28 6.46 -2.06 -0.27
CA ASP A 28 5.26 -2.83 0.06
C ASP A 28 4.44 -3.10 -1.22
N ILE A 29 4.20 -2.08 -2.05
CA ILE A 29 3.51 -2.22 -3.34
C ILE A 29 4.27 -3.16 -4.28
N LYS A 30 5.59 -3.02 -4.43
CA LYS A 30 6.39 -3.95 -5.25
C LYS A 30 6.33 -5.39 -4.76
N SER A 31 6.29 -5.60 -3.45
CA SER A 31 6.11 -6.92 -2.85
C SER A 31 4.76 -7.53 -3.24
N ILE A 32 3.68 -6.73 -3.15
CA ILE A 32 2.34 -7.15 -3.58
C ILE A 32 2.30 -7.44 -5.08
N GLN A 33 2.86 -6.58 -5.94
CA GLN A 33 2.92 -6.81 -7.40
C GLN A 33 3.71 -8.09 -7.75
N SER A 34 4.79 -8.37 -7.02
CA SER A 34 5.56 -9.61 -7.19
C SER A 34 4.74 -10.84 -6.79
N ALA A 35 4.01 -10.76 -5.68
CA ALA A 35 3.12 -11.83 -5.23
C ALA A 35 1.96 -12.06 -6.22
N LEU A 36 1.37 -10.99 -6.77
CA LEU A 36 0.36 -11.06 -7.82
C LEU A 36 0.91 -11.69 -9.10
N SER A 37 2.14 -11.34 -9.48
CA SER A 37 2.83 -11.95 -10.63
C SER A 37 3.05 -13.45 -10.42
N LEU A 38 3.43 -13.87 -9.21
CA LEU A 38 3.52 -15.30 -8.88
C LEU A 38 2.14 -15.97 -8.88
N TYR A 39 1.11 -15.29 -8.37
CA TYR A 39 -0.25 -15.81 -8.30
C TYR A 39 -0.84 -16.07 -9.69
N ILE A 40 -0.74 -15.12 -10.62
CA ILE A 40 -1.25 -15.31 -11.98
C ILE A 40 -0.50 -16.42 -12.71
N ASN A 41 0.81 -16.59 -12.46
CA ASN A 41 1.55 -17.73 -13.00
C ASN A 41 1.05 -19.09 -12.47
N GLN A 42 0.45 -19.13 -11.27
CA GLN A 42 -0.08 -20.36 -10.67
C GLN A 42 -1.56 -20.62 -10.99
N LYS A 43 -2.39 -19.57 -11.06
CA LYS A 43 -3.84 -19.67 -11.21
C LYS A 43 -4.36 -19.30 -12.59
N GLY A 44 -3.53 -18.67 -13.42
CA GLY A 44 -3.93 -18.15 -14.73
C GLY A 44 -4.74 -16.86 -14.69
N THR A 45 -5.12 -16.38 -13.50
CA THR A 45 -5.84 -15.11 -13.29
C THR A 45 -5.33 -14.41 -12.03
N TYR A 46 -5.51 -13.09 -11.95
CA TYR A 46 -5.37 -12.34 -10.71
C TYR A 46 -6.56 -12.61 -9.77
N PRO A 47 -6.39 -12.45 -8.44
CA PRO A 47 -7.48 -12.47 -7.46
C PRO A 47 -8.65 -11.59 -7.92
N VAL A 48 -9.86 -12.15 -8.05
CA VAL A 48 -11.04 -11.38 -8.47
C VAL A 48 -11.81 -10.95 -7.24
N CYS A 49 -11.96 -9.64 -7.06
CA CYS A 49 -12.73 -9.06 -5.97
C CYS A 49 -13.90 -8.27 -6.57
N THR A 50 -15.13 -8.60 -6.15
CA THR A 50 -16.38 -8.06 -6.75
C THR A 50 -16.46 -6.53 -6.76
N GLN A 51 -15.76 -5.90 -5.83
CA GLN A 51 -15.65 -4.47 -5.66
C GLN A 51 -14.25 -4.15 -5.13
N GLU A 52 -13.86 -2.89 -5.21
CA GLU A 52 -12.61 -2.44 -4.61
C GLU A 52 -12.63 -2.70 -3.10
N ILE A 53 -11.54 -3.29 -2.60
CA ILE A 53 -11.38 -3.60 -1.18
C ILE A 53 -10.17 -2.87 -0.61
N ALA A 54 -10.24 -2.54 0.67
CA ALA A 54 -9.07 -2.18 1.46
C ALA A 54 -8.41 -3.46 1.99
N VAL A 55 -7.08 -3.53 1.87
CA VAL A 55 -6.28 -4.65 2.34
C VAL A 55 -6.21 -4.61 3.87
N ASP A 56 -6.65 -5.68 4.52
CA ASP A 56 -6.63 -5.86 5.98
C ASP A 56 -5.49 -6.77 6.47
N GLY A 57 -4.86 -7.47 5.52
CA GLY A 57 -3.70 -8.33 5.74
C GLY A 57 -4.01 -9.78 6.09
N SER A 58 -5.29 -10.18 6.08
CA SER A 58 -5.74 -11.50 6.52
C SER A 58 -6.99 -12.01 5.81
N THR A 59 -8.13 -11.35 5.98
CA THR A 59 -9.47 -11.84 5.60
C THR A 59 -10.01 -11.20 4.34
N ASP A 60 -9.41 -10.09 3.89
CA ASP A 60 -9.80 -9.48 2.64
C ASP A 60 -9.55 -10.42 1.44
N CYS A 61 -10.27 -10.14 0.35
CA CYS A 61 -10.25 -10.97 -0.85
C CYS A 61 -8.83 -11.15 -1.43
N LEU A 62 -7.97 -10.12 -1.38
CA LEU A 62 -6.60 -10.22 -1.87
C LEU A 62 -5.72 -11.03 -0.90
N SER A 63 -5.72 -10.66 0.39
CA SER A 63 -4.87 -11.28 1.41
C SER A 63 -5.13 -12.75 1.57
N SER A 64 -6.41 -13.14 1.67
CA SER A 64 -6.80 -14.53 1.82
C SER A 64 -6.32 -15.40 0.65
N GLN A 65 -6.34 -14.89 -0.58
CA GLN A 65 -5.87 -15.60 -1.77
C GLN A 65 -4.34 -15.67 -1.84
N LEU A 66 -3.63 -14.55 -1.67
CA LEU A 66 -2.17 -14.55 -1.77
C LEU A 66 -1.49 -15.36 -0.64
N LEU A 67 -2.05 -15.34 0.57
CA LEU A 67 -1.54 -16.13 1.70
C LEU A 67 -1.84 -17.63 1.55
N SER A 68 -3.05 -18.00 1.09
CA SER A 68 -3.42 -19.40 0.91
C SER A 68 -2.60 -20.09 -0.19
N GLU A 69 -2.31 -19.36 -1.27
CA GLU A 69 -1.43 -19.82 -2.35
C GLU A 69 0.06 -19.63 -2.05
N ARG A 70 0.41 -19.10 -0.88
CA ARG A 70 1.79 -18.87 -0.43
C ARG A 70 2.64 -18.06 -1.40
N THR A 71 2.02 -17.16 -2.17
CA THR A 71 2.73 -16.24 -3.07
C THR A 71 3.34 -15.07 -2.31
N ILE A 72 2.86 -14.83 -1.09
CA ILE A 72 3.46 -13.94 -0.10
C ILE A 72 3.45 -14.60 1.28
N ARG A 73 4.44 -14.28 2.13
CA ARG A 73 4.53 -14.83 3.50
C ARG A 73 3.69 -14.07 4.52
N ALA A 74 3.60 -12.75 4.35
CA ALA A 74 2.83 -11.85 5.18
C ALA A 74 2.43 -10.64 4.34
N MET A 75 1.18 -10.23 4.45
CA MET A 75 0.69 -9.08 3.70
C MET A 75 1.24 -7.78 4.33
N PRO A 76 1.92 -6.92 3.57
CA PRO A 76 2.29 -5.60 4.07
C PRO A 76 1.06 -4.71 4.21
N LEU A 77 1.06 -3.92 5.28
CA LEU A 77 0.08 -2.87 5.53
C LEU A 77 0.78 -1.51 5.54
N ASP A 78 0.03 -0.46 5.21
CA ASP A 78 0.55 0.90 5.23
C ASP A 78 1.16 1.24 6.60
N PRO A 79 2.31 1.94 6.65
CA PRO A 79 2.91 2.37 7.91
C PRO A 79 2.00 3.19 8.85
N LYS A 80 0.94 3.81 8.30
CA LYS A 80 -0.08 4.58 9.03
C LYS A 80 -1.45 3.89 9.01
N TYR A 81 -1.50 2.60 8.71
CA TYR A 81 -2.73 1.82 8.74
C TYR A 81 -3.39 1.88 10.12
N LYS A 82 -4.67 2.24 10.15
CA LYS A 82 -5.49 2.36 11.36
C LYS A 82 -6.72 1.46 11.36
N GLY A 83 -6.86 0.62 10.34
CA GLY A 83 -8.04 -0.19 10.09
C GLY A 83 -8.58 0.00 8.67
N ILE A 84 -9.68 -0.68 8.40
CA ILE A 84 -10.38 -0.63 7.12
C ILE A 84 -11.13 0.70 7.00
N GLY A 85 -11.07 1.29 5.82
CA GLY A 85 -11.79 2.51 5.45
C GLY A 85 -12.08 2.53 3.96
N PRO A 86 -12.81 3.54 3.47
CA PRO A 86 -13.03 3.69 2.04
C PRO A 86 -11.71 3.99 1.33
N CYS A 87 -11.57 3.39 0.15
CA CYS A 87 -10.52 3.70 -0.80
C CYS A 87 -10.71 5.13 -1.32
N GLU A 88 -9.60 5.76 -1.71
CA GLU A 88 -9.58 7.10 -2.30
C GLU A 88 -10.09 8.24 -1.40
N GLU A 89 -10.33 7.99 -0.11
CA GLU A 89 -10.64 9.05 0.86
C GLU A 89 -9.39 9.88 1.20
N ALA A 90 -9.57 11.18 1.40
CA ALA A 90 -8.46 12.08 1.71
C ALA A 90 -7.81 11.72 3.05
N ASN A 91 -6.49 11.53 3.04
CA ASN A 91 -5.68 11.15 4.22
C ASN A 91 -5.97 9.75 4.76
N SER A 92 -6.53 8.88 3.93
CA SER A 92 -6.69 7.46 4.24
C SER A 92 -5.44 6.70 3.80
N PHE A 93 -4.69 6.21 4.80
CA PHE A 93 -3.43 5.51 4.58
C PHE A 93 -3.66 4.00 4.65
N LEU A 94 -4.07 3.43 3.53
CA LEU A 94 -4.31 2.02 3.34
C LEU A 94 -4.03 1.63 1.88
N TYR A 95 -3.89 0.32 1.64
CA TYR A 95 -3.76 -0.21 0.29
C TYR A 95 -5.11 -0.71 -0.18
N CYS A 96 -5.48 -0.36 -1.40
CA CYS A 96 -6.71 -0.85 -2.03
C CYS A 96 -6.39 -1.70 -3.22
N TYR A 97 -7.25 -2.68 -3.47
CA TYR A 97 -7.11 -3.59 -4.58
C TYR A 97 -8.45 -3.76 -5.29
N SER A 98 -8.39 -3.75 -6.62
CA SER A 98 -9.52 -4.11 -7.48
C SER A 98 -9.06 -4.93 -8.67
N SER A 99 -9.88 -5.92 -9.03
CA SER A 99 -9.73 -6.76 -10.21
C SER A 99 -11.08 -7.42 -10.46
N SER A 100 -11.76 -7.00 -11.52
CA SER A 100 -13.10 -7.46 -11.87
C SER A 100 -13.09 -8.62 -12.85
N ASP A 101 -12.06 -8.71 -13.70
CA ASP A 101 -11.94 -9.70 -14.77
C ASP A 101 -10.87 -10.76 -14.50
N GLY A 102 -9.99 -10.54 -13.52
CA GLY A 102 -8.85 -11.41 -13.24
C GLY A 102 -7.76 -11.35 -14.31
N ILE A 103 -7.86 -10.43 -15.27
CA ILE A 103 -6.88 -10.21 -16.35
C ILE A 103 -6.00 -9.01 -16.01
N SER A 104 -6.60 -7.96 -15.44
CA SER A 104 -5.90 -6.77 -14.95
C SER A 104 -6.23 -6.52 -13.49
N TYR A 105 -5.39 -5.72 -12.83
CA TYR A 105 -5.67 -5.24 -11.48
C TYR A 105 -5.27 -3.79 -11.34
N VAL A 106 -5.82 -3.13 -10.33
CA VAL A 106 -5.35 -1.82 -9.87
C VAL A 106 -5.12 -1.89 -8.37
N ILE A 107 -3.96 -1.37 -7.94
CA ILE A 107 -3.66 -1.12 -6.53
C ILE A 107 -3.60 0.38 -6.30
N HIS A 108 -4.38 0.88 -5.35
CA HIS A 108 -4.31 2.27 -4.89
C HIS A 108 -3.60 2.39 -3.54
N TYR A 109 -2.81 3.46 -3.39
CA TYR A 109 -2.14 3.83 -2.15
C TYR A 109 -1.87 5.32 -2.12
N GLN A 110 -1.72 5.90 -0.93
CA GLN A 110 -1.52 7.34 -0.77
C GLN A 110 -0.07 7.67 -0.35
N LEU A 111 0.58 8.57 -1.09
CA LEU A 111 1.87 9.15 -0.72
C LEU A 111 1.70 10.43 0.09
N GLU A 112 2.60 10.66 1.06
CA GLU A 112 2.59 11.85 1.91
C GLU A 112 3.34 13.02 1.27
N THR A 113 4.29 12.74 0.38
CA THR A 113 5.22 13.74 -0.15
C THR A 113 5.49 13.57 -1.65
N ASN A 114 6.04 14.59 -2.29
CA ASN A 114 6.53 14.55 -3.67
C ASN A 114 7.98 14.01 -3.75
N SER A 115 8.40 13.20 -2.78
CA SER A 115 9.80 12.74 -2.70
C SER A 115 10.10 11.51 -3.54
N VAL A 116 9.06 10.79 -3.95
CA VAL A 116 9.18 9.64 -4.84
C VAL A 116 9.32 10.16 -6.28
N PRO A 117 10.37 9.77 -7.03
CA PRO A 117 10.56 10.23 -8.40
C PRO A 117 9.34 9.95 -9.28
N SER A 118 8.93 10.95 -10.06
CA SER A 118 7.78 10.88 -10.98
C SER A 118 6.41 10.66 -10.31
N LYS A 119 6.31 10.80 -8.98
CA LYS A 119 5.04 10.72 -8.25
C LYS A 119 4.85 11.95 -7.36
N ASN A 120 3.61 12.36 -7.23
CA ASN A 120 3.21 13.44 -6.33
C ASN A 120 2.61 12.85 -5.04
N ALA A 121 2.53 13.67 -3.99
CA ALA A 121 1.73 13.37 -2.82
C ALA A 121 0.26 13.18 -3.22
N GLY A 122 -0.45 12.34 -2.48
CA GLY A 122 -1.82 11.94 -2.77
C GLY A 122 -1.91 10.54 -3.35
N TRP A 123 -3.09 10.22 -3.87
CA TRP A 123 -3.43 8.90 -4.37
C TRP A 123 -2.63 8.55 -5.63
N GLN A 124 -2.03 7.37 -5.58
CA GLN A 124 -1.29 6.75 -6.66
C GLN A 124 -1.95 5.42 -7.00
N SER A 125 -1.88 5.04 -8.27
CA SER A 125 -2.32 3.74 -8.77
C SER A 125 -1.17 2.99 -9.42
N VAL A 126 -1.20 1.67 -9.34
CA VAL A 126 -0.36 0.78 -10.15
C VAL A 126 -1.20 -0.35 -10.73
N SER A 127 -0.80 -0.84 -11.89
CA SER A 127 -1.41 -1.94 -12.63
C SER A 127 -0.32 -2.96 -13.03
N PRO A 128 -0.66 -4.13 -13.61
CA PRO A 128 0.32 -5.04 -14.21
C PRO A 128 1.32 -4.36 -15.13
#